data_AF-A0AAW2KI22-F1
#
_entry.id   AF-A0AAW2KI22-F1
#
_cell.length_a   1.000
_cell.length_b   1.000
_cell.length_c   1.000
_cell.angle_alpha   90.00
_cell.angle_beta   90.00
_cell.angle_gamma   90.00
#
_symmetry.space_group_name_H-M   'P 1'
#
loop_
_entity.id
_entity.type
_entity.pdbx_description
1 polymer ?
#
loop_
_entity_poly.entity_id
_entity_poly.type
_entity_poly.pdbx_seq_one_letter_code
_entity_poly.pdbx_strand_id
1 'polypeptide(L)'
;MGCKYQSPFELDRAQRLASTSEVDRIFLDYCCAAPSFFPEMSCAIVTKFKIQRQGSGGDLPQSGEFNPFPVARRVNSFQAVAMDDDMEGGLYQERTRTFPNMRSKPYSPLIFRLLMRINSRVLLVLLLFGLGALFYIGASTSPIIVFVYSVCIISFLVSIYLTKWVLSKDEGPPEMVQISEAIRDGAEGFFRTQYGTISKMAILLGLVILSIYLFRSTTPQQESSGQHLLILLLLLFFLGLCSGIAGYVGMWVSVRANVRVSSAARRSAREALQIAVRAGGFSALVVVGMAVIGIAVLYATFYVWLEVDSPGAMKVSDLPLLLVGYGFGASFVALFAQLGGGIYTKAADVGADLVGKVEQGIPEDDPRNPAVIADLVGDNVGDCAARGADLFESIAAEIISAMILGGTMAQRCKIEDPSGFILFPLVVHSFDLVISSVGIFSIRNTRDSGIIGAMEDPMKILQKGYSVTIVLAVLTFGLSTRWMLYTEQAPSAWLNFALCGLVGIMTAYIFVYITKYYTDYKHEPVRTLALSSSTGHGTNIIAGVSLGLESTALPVLVISISIISAFWLGQTSGLVDESGSPTGGLFGTAVATMGMLSTAAYVPQWICLVQ
;
A
#
# COMPACT_ATOMS: atom_id res chain seq x y z
N MET A 1 1.31 -51.65 46.45
CA MET A 1 -0.05 -52.17 46.19
C MET A 1 -0.95 -50.96 46.05
N GLY A 2 -1.67 -50.67 44.97
CA GLY A 2 -1.91 -51.35 43.72
C GLY A 2 -3.07 -50.61 43.03
N CYS A 3 -2.85 -50.24 41.77
CA CYS A 3 -3.79 -49.99 40.66
C CYS A 3 -5.30 -49.78 40.93
N LYS A 4 -5.91 -48.77 40.28
CA LYS A 4 -6.52 -48.96 38.94
C LYS A 4 -7.07 -47.67 38.29
N TYR A 5 -6.81 -47.62 36.98
CA TYR A 5 -7.40 -46.82 35.91
C TYR A 5 -8.93 -46.64 35.97
N GLN A 6 -9.40 -45.43 35.64
CA GLN A 6 -10.43 -45.23 34.59
C GLN A 6 -10.42 -43.76 34.10
N SER A 7 -10.43 -43.60 32.78
CA SER A 7 -10.48 -42.33 32.03
C SER A 7 -11.82 -42.25 31.24
N PRO A 8 -12.07 -41.24 30.38
CA PRO A 8 -12.77 -40.00 30.71
C PRO A 8 -13.89 -39.67 29.69
N PHE A 9 -15.17 -39.65 30.06
CA PHE A 9 -16.25 -39.13 29.21
C PHE A 9 -17.45 -38.91 30.14
N GLU A 10 -18.00 -37.68 30.20
CA GLU A 10 -19.35 -37.31 30.72
C GLU A 10 -19.43 -35.88 31.31
N LEU A 11 -18.33 -35.11 31.41
CA LEU A 11 -18.39 -33.74 31.99
C LEU A 11 -18.36 -32.56 30.99
N ASP A 12 -18.25 -32.78 29.68
CA ASP A 12 -18.04 -31.70 28.69
C ASP A 12 -19.29 -31.36 27.84
N ARG A 13 -20.48 -31.85 28.22
CA ARG A 13 -21.73 -31.61 27.45
C ARG A 13 -22.70 -30.59 28.06
N ALA A 14 -22.55 -30.27 29.35
CA ALA A 14 -23.49 -29.37 30.04
C ALA A 14 -23.02 -27.90 30.11
N GLN A 15 -21.72 -27.61 29.96
CA GLN A 15 -21.19 -26.24 30.06
C GLN A 15 -21.08 -25.47 28.73
N ARG A 16 -21.30 -26.11 27.58
CA ARG A 16 -21.21 -25.46 26.25
C ARG A 16 -22.54 -24.95 25.68
N LEU A 17 -23.66 -25.07 26.40
CA LEU A 17 -24.99 -24.69 25.90
C LEU A 17 -25.63 -23.48 26.63
N ALA A 18 -24.96 -22.89 27.62
CA ALA A 18 -25.55 -21.84 28.45
C ALA A 18 -24.90 -20.44 28.32
N SER A 19 -23.77 -20.27 27.64
CA SER A 19 -23.08 -18.95 27.57
C SER A 19 -23.22 -18.18 26.26
N THR A 20 -23.90 -18.73 25.25
CA THR A 20 -24.03 -18.11 23.92
C THR A 20 -25.41 -17.54 23.60
N SER A 21 -26.43 -17.75 24.44
CA SER A 21 -27.81 -17.30 24.15
C SER A 21 -28.20 -15.95 24.77
N GLU A 22 -27.44 -15.44 25.75
CA GLU A 22 -27.76 -14.19 26.45
C GLU A 22 -27.10 -12.95 25.83
N VAL A 23 -25.91 -13.10 25.24
CA VAL A 23 -25.20 -11.99 24.57
C VAL A 23 -25.87 -11.64 23.23
N ASP A 24 -26.38 -12.63 22.50
CA ASP A 24 -27.08 -12.44 21.23
C ASP A 24 -28.46 -11.79 21.41
N ARG A 25 -29.14 -11.99 22.55
CA ARG A 25 -30.43 -11.33 22.84
C ARG A 25 -30.27 -9.84 23.16
N ILE A 26 -29.23 -9.46 23.91
CA ILE A 26 -28.97 -8.06 24.26
C ILE A 26 -28.57 -7.26 23.01
N PHE A 27 -27.89 -7.88 22.04
CA PHE A 27 -27.50 -7.24 20.78
C PHE A 27 -28.68 -7.09 19.79
N LEU A 28 -29.64 -8.02 19.82
CA LEU A 28 -30.85 -7.97 19.00
C LEU A 28 -31.88 -6.95 19.51
N ASP A 29 -32.03 -6.79 20.83
CA ASP A 29 -32.97 -5.83 21.40
C ASP A 29 -32.52 -4.36 21.23
N TYR A 30 -31.20 -4.10 21.13
CA TYR A 30 -30.67 -2.75 20.81
C TYR A 30 -30.86 -2.35 19.34
N CYS A 31 -30.86 -3.31 18.41
CA CYS A 31 -31.09 -3.06 16.98
C CYS A 31 -32.57 -2.79 16.63
N CYS A 32 -33.52 -3.19 17.48
CA CYS A 32 -34.96 -3.04 17.22
C CYS A 32 -35.58 -1.73 17.75
N ALA A 33 -34.83 -0.88 18.46
CA ALA A 33 -35.38 0.29 19.16
C ALA A 33 -35.08 1.68 18.53
N ALA A 34 -34.61 1.76 17.29
CA ALA A 34 -34.40 3.03 16.57
C ALA A 34 -35.38 3.18 15.39
N PRO A 35 -36.14 4.30 15.25
CA PRO A 35 -37.16 4.43 14.22
C PRO A 35 -36.55 4.70 12.82
N SER A 36 -36.85 3.79 11.90
CA SER A 36 -37.10 3.99 10.45
C SER A 36 -36.20 4.97 9.67
N PHE A 37 -35.14 4.48 9.01
CA PHE A 37 -34.72 4.88 7.65
C PHE A 37 -33.72 3.83 7.08
N PHE A 38 -34.03 3.28 5.89
CA PHE A 38 -33.31 2.24 5.09
C PHE A 38 -33.45 0.75 5.49
N PRO A 39 -34.29 -0.07 4.80
CA PRO A 39 -34.47 -1.49 5.14
C PRO A 39 -33.75 -2.55 4.26
N GLU A 40 -32.83 -2.22 3.34
CA GLU A 40 -32.33 -3.26 2.39
C GLU A 40 -30.83 -3.62 2.41
N MET A 41 -30.00 -2.99 3.24
CA MET A 41 -28.54 -3.26 3.20
C MET A 41 -28.05 -4.27 4.26
N SER A 42 -28.81 -4.53 5.32
CA SER A 42 -28.38 -5.38 6.44
C SER A 42 -28.64 -6.88 6.26
N CYS A 43 -29.46 -7.28 5.26
CA CYS A 43 -29.85 -8.69 5.08
C CYS A 43 -28.88 -9.51 4.19
N ALA A 44 -28.02 -8.85 3.41
CA ALA A 44 -27.11 -9.51 2.48
C ALA A 44 -25.85 -10.11 3.14
N ILE A 45 -25.46 -9.61 4.31
CA ILE A 45 -24.19 -9.99 4.97
C ILE A 45 -24.35 -11.27 5.82
N VAL A 46 -25.55 -11.56 6.34
CA VAL A 46 -25.79 -12.74 7.19
C VAL A 46 -26.11 -14.00 6.37
N THR A 47 -26.57 -13.87 5.13
CA THR A 47 -27.01 -15.01 4.32
C THR A 47 -25.85 -15.81 3.69
N LYS A 48 -24.64 -15.23 3.58
CA LYS A 48 -23.47 -15.92 2.99
C LYS A 48 -22.71 -16.87 3.92
N PHE A 49 -22.97 -16.85 5.23
CA PHE A 49 -22.37 -17.79 6.19
C PHE A 49 -23.24 -19.01 6.50
N LYS A 50 -24.46 -19.09 5.95
CA LYS A 50 -25.42 -20.18 6.27
C LYS A 50 -25.59 -21.24 5.18
N ILE A 51 -24.91 -21.12 4.03
CA ILE A 51 -24.97 -22.09 2.92
C ILE A 51 -23.62 -22.81 2.79
N GLN A 52 -23.23 -23.59 3.81
CA GLN A 52 -22.29 -24.72 3.64
C GLN A 52 -22.33 -25.78 4.75
N ARG A 53 -23.39 -25.82 5.56
CA ARG A 53 -23.62 -26.89 6.53
C ARG A 53 -25.06 -27.38 6.44
N GLN A 54 -25.33 -28.28 5.52
CA GLN A 54 -26.41 -29.27 5.62
C GLN A 54 -26.24 -30.31 4.51
N GLY A 55 -25.99 -31.57 4.89
CA GLY A 55 -25.99 -32.68 3.95
C GLY A 55 -25.10 -33.88 4.28
N SER A 56 -25.10 -34.39 5.52
CA SER A 56 -24.89 -35.83 5.72
C SER A 56 -25.41 -36.25 7.09
N GLY A 57 -26.47 -37.06 7.08
CA GLY A 57 -27.04 -37.70 8.25
C GLY A 57 -27.97 -38.80 7.78
N GLY A 58 -27.56 -40.06 7.95
CA GLY A 58 -28.38 -41.23 7.67
C GLY A 58 -27.61 -42.53 7.59
N ASP A 59 -27.52 -43.20 8.74
CA ASP A 59 -27.61 -44.66 8.94
C ASP A 59 -26.37 -45.57 8.84
N LEU A 60 -25.95 -46.02 10.03
CA LEU A 60 -25.23 -47.28 10.29
C LEU A 60 -26.18 -48.48 10.16
N PRO A 61 -25.66 -49.66 9.75
CA PRO A 61 -25.68 -50.78 10.69
C PRO A 61 -24.39 -51.62 10.72
N GLN A 62 -24.37 -52.52 11.72
CA GLN A 62 -23.26 -53.18 12.39
C GLN A 62 -22.62 -54.39 11.67
N SER A 63 -21.37 -54.65 12.09
CA SER A 63 -20.66 -55.95 12.27
C SER A 63 -20.39 -56.87 11.07
N GLY A 64 -19.10 -57.16 10.85
CA GLY A 64 -18.59 -58.31 10.07
C GLY A 64 -17.06 -58.31 9.98
N GLU A 65 -16.44 -59.44 10.33
CA GLU A 65 -15.01 -59.68 10.57
C GLU A 65 -14.06 -59.70 9.35
N PHE A 66 -12.77 -59.45 9.62
CA PHE A 66 -11.52 -60.00 9.03
C PHE A 66 -11.29 -60.03 7.50
N ASN A 67 -10.29 -59.28 7.00
CA ASN A 67 -8.93 -59.75 6.67
C ASN A 67 -8.10 -58.69 5.86
N PRO A 68 -6.78 -58.56 6.09
CA PRO A 68 -5.92 -57.61 5.37
C PRO A 68 -5.15 -58.26 4.20
N PHE A 69 -4.91 -57.52 3.12
CA PHE A 69 -4.03 -57.93 2.00
C PHE A 69 -3.45 -56.67 1.30
N PRO A 70 -2.26 -56.74 0.65
CA PRO A 70 -0.97 -57.05 1.26
C PRO A 70 0.15 -56.06 0.84
N VAL A 71 1.22 -56.04 1.63
CA VAL A 71 2.53 -55.47 1.32
C VAL A 71 3.27 -56.39 0.34
N ALA A 72 3.78 -55.85 -0.77
CA ALA A 72 4.69 -56.56 -1.67
C ALA A 72 6.15 -56.16 -1.39
N ARG A 73 6.85 -57.05 -0.68
CA ARG A 73 8.32 -57.15 -0.64
C ARG A 73 8.80 -57.83 -1.93
N ARG A 74 9.88 -57.33 -2.53
CA ARG A 74 10.86 -58.21 -3.19
C ARG A 74 12.27 -57.63 -3.05
N VAL A 75 13.00 -58.18 -2.09
CA VAL A 75 14.47 -58.18 -1.99
C VAL A 75 14.93 -59.57 -2.42
N ASN A 76 16.06 -59.65 -3.13
CA ASN A 76 17.09 -60.69 -3.07
C ASN A 76 18.25 -60.19 -3.97
N SER A 77 19.38 -59.71 -3.42
CA SER A 77 20.56 -60.48 -2.92
C SER A 77 21.40 -61.04 -4.09
N PHE A 78 22.73 -60.94 -4.25
CA PHE A 78 23.90 -60.80 -3.35
C PHE A 78 25.12 -60.55 -4.30
N GLN A 79 26.13 -59.75 -3.92
CA GLN A 79 27.58 -60.09 -3.95
C GLN A 79 28.48 -58.86 -3.82
N ALA A 80 29.46 -58.98 -2.92
CA ALA A 80 30.50 -58.02 -2.62
C ALA A 80 31.66 -58.10 -3.62
N VAL A 81 32.22 -56.95 -4.01
CA VAL A 81 33.62 -56.78 -4.42
C VAL A 81 34.11 -55.43 -3.88
N ALA A 82 35.28 -55.45 -3.25
CA ALA A 82 35.99 -54.31 -2.70
C ALA A 82 36.99 -53.72 -3.71
N MET A 83 37.41 -52.48 -3.44
CA MET A 83 38.56 -51.74 -3.99
C MET A 83 38.43 -51.22 -5.44
N ASP A 84 38.50 -49.90 -5.63
CA ASP A 84 39.80 -49.26 -5.90
C ASP A 84 39.76 -47.75 -5.60
N ASP A 85 40.78 -47.31 -4.86
CA ASP A 85 41.33 -45.96 -4.90
C ASP A 85 42.00 -45.79 -6.27
N ASP A 86 41.53 -44.85 -7.08
CA ASP A 86 42.36 -44.25 -8.12
C ASP A 86 41.99 -42.77 -8.28
N MET A 87 42.78 -41.94 -7.61
CA MET A 87 43.05 -40.58 -8.06
C MET A 87 43.75 -40.64 -9.42
N GLU A 88 43.17 -40.05 -10.47
CA GLU A 88 43.92 -39.19 -11.39
C GLU A 88 43.02 -38.38 -12.34
N GLY A 89 43.24 -37.07 -12.37
CA GLY A 89 43.37 -36.37 -13.65
C GLY A 89 42.13 -35.87 -14.37
N GLY A 90 41.07 -35.43 -13.68
CA GLY A 90 39.98 -34.67 -14.31
C GLY A 90 40.06 -33.18 -14.00
N LEU A 91 40.68 -32.38 -14.89
CA LEU A 91 40.64 -30.92 -14.83
C LEU A 91 39.16 -30.48 -14.74
N TYR A 92 38.72 -29.97 -13.58
CA TYR A 92 37.44 -29.28 -13.46
C TYR A 92 37.51 -28.04 -14.35
N GLN A 93 37.07 -28.20 -15.59
CA GLN A 93 36.99 -27.10 -16.52
C GLN A 93 35.81 -26.25 -16.07
N GLU A 94 36.14 -25.19 -15.33
CA GLU A 94 35.26 -24.09 -14.99
C GLU A 94 34.75 -23.50 -16.30
N ARG A 95 33.66 -24.08 -16.82
CA ARG A 95 33.02 -23.59 -18.02
C ARG A 95 32.27 -22.34 -17.59
N THR A 96 32.92 -21.18 -17.74
CA THR A 96 32.32 -19.86 -17.66
C THR A 96 30.99 -19.94 -18.39
N ARG A 97 29.87 -19.97 -17.64
CA ARG A 97 28.55 -19.86 -18.22
C ARG A 97 28.40 -18.41 -18.66
N THR A 98 28.98 -18.09 -19.81
CA THR A 98 28.60 -16.89 -20.55
C THR A 98 27.13 -17.06 -20.87
N PHE A 99 26.26 -16.35 -20.15
CA PHE A 99 24.89 -16.15 -20.59
C PHE A 99 24.99 -15.67 -22.04
N PRO A 100 24.39 -16.37 -23.02
CA PRO A 100 24.34 -15.84 -24.38
C PRO A 100 23.73 -14.45 -24.25
N ASN A 101 24.38 -13.45 -24.85
CA ASN A 101 23.92 -12.06 -24.89
C ASN A 101 22.47 -12.03 -25.41
N MET A 102 21.49 -12.21 -24.53
CA MET A 102 20.10 -11.88 -24.76
C MET A 102 20.05 -10.36 -24.67
N ARG A 103 20.60 -9.69 -25.69
CA ARG A 103 20.25 -8.31 -25.99
C ARG A 103 18.78 -8.32 -26.37
N SER A 104 17.91 -8.33 -25.37
CA SER A 104 16.56 -7.83 -25.56
C SER A 104 16.75 -6.38 -26.03
N LYS A 105 16.16 -6.04 -27.19
CA LYS A 105 16.16 -4.63 -27.61
C LYS A 105 15.43 -3.88 -26.49
N PRO A 106 16.02 -2.84 -25.86
CA PRO A 106 15.36 -2.13 -24.78
C PRO A 106 14.00 -1.65 -25.28
N TYR A 107 12.93 -2.20 -24.69
CA TYR A 107 11.58 -1.90 -25.13
C TYR A 107 11.19 -0.53 -24.58
N SER A 108 11.61 0.50 -25.29
CA SER A 108 11.14 1.86 -25.03
C SER A 108 9.66 1.94 -25.43
N PRO A 109 8.75 2.30 -24.51
CA PRO A 109 7.34 2.48 -24.84
C PRO A 109 7.21 3.50 -25.99
N LEU A 110 6.17 3.34 -26.81
CA LEU A 110 6.00 4.10 -28.07
C LEU A 110 6.00 5.62 -27.81
N ILE A 111 5.42 6.04 -26.68
CA ILE A 111 5.45 7.42 -26.16
C ILE A 111 6.88 7.88 -25.86
N PHE A 112 7.70 7.05 -25.22
CA PHE A 112 9.09 7.39 -24.88
C PHE A 112 9.97 7.50 -26.13
N ARG A 113 9.73 6.66 -27.16
CA ARG A 113 10.38 6.80 -28.48
C ARG A 113 9.96 8.06 -29.22
N LEU A 114 8.69 8.43 -29.13
CA LEU A 114 8.17 9.69 -29.69
C LEU A 114 8.77 10.90 -28.97
N LEU A 115 8.79 10.89 -27.64
CA LEU A 115 9.37 11.96 -26.81
C LEU A 115 10.88 12.15 -27.09
N MET A 116 11.62 11.04 -27.20
CA MET A 116 13.07 11.06 -27.48
C MET A 116 13.39 11.44 -28.93
N ARG A 117 12.41 11.37 -29.86
CA ARG A 117 12.54 11.89 -31.23
C ARG A 117 12.35 13.40 -31.31
N ILE A 118 11.68 14.00 -30.33
CA ILE A 118 11.49 15.44 -30.26
C ILE A 118 12.80 16.07 -29.78
N ASN A 119 13.24 17.13 -30.46
CA ASN A 119 14.43 17.89 -30.08
C ASN A 119 14.30 18.34 -28.61
N SER A 120 15.35 18.15 -27.80
CA SER A 120 15.32 18.45 -26.36
C SER A 120 14.90 19.89 -26.05
N ARG A 121 15.21 20.84 -26.94
CA ARG A 121 14.75 22.23 -26.86
C ARG A 121 13.25 22.38 -27.09
N VAL A 122 12.68 21.63 -28.04
CA VAL A 122 11.23 21.63 -28.33
C VAL A 122 10.46 20.94 -27.19
N LEU A 123 11.01 19.85 -26.65
CA LEU A 123 10.43 19.19 -25.49
C LEU A 123 10.40 20.11 -24.26
N LEU A 124 11.46 20.87 -24.03
CA LEU A 124 11.53 21.85 -22.95
C LEU A 124 10.49 22.98 -23.14
N VAL A 125 10.33 23.49 -24.36
CA VAL A 125 9.32 24.51 -24.67
C VAL A 125 7.89 23.97 -24.48
N LEU A 126 7.61 22.75 -24.94
CA LEU A 126 6.31 22.10 -24.72
C LEU A 126 6.01 21.87 -23.24
N LEU A 127 7.03 21.48 -22.46
CA LEU A 127 6.89 21.30 -21.02
C LEU A 127 6.63 22.63 -20.31
N LEU A 128 7.36 23.70 -20.68
CA LEU A 128 7.12 25.04 -20.15
C LEU A 128 5.72 25.57 -20.52
N PHE A 129 5.25 25.31 -21.74
CA PHE A 129 3.90 25.70 -22.16
C PHE A 129 2.83 24.91 -21.40
N GLY A 130 3.00 23.59 -21.25
CA GLY A 130 2.11 22.75 -20.45
C GLY A 130 2.07 23.17 -18.98
N LEU A 131 3.23 23.49 -18.40
CA LEU A 131 3.33 24.01 -17.04
C LEU A 131 2.68 25.40 -16.92
N GLY A 132 2.89 26.28 -17.90
CA GLY A 132 2.21 27.57 -17.99
C GLY A 132 0.68 27.45 -18.05
N ALA A 133 0.17 26.51 -18.86
CA ALA A 133 -1.26 26.21 -18.93
C ALA A 133 -1.80 25.65 -17.60
N LEU A 134 -1.06 24.76 -16.95
CA LEU A 134 -1.42 24.24 -15.62
C LEU A 134 -1.51 25.36 -14.58
N PHE A 135 -0.51 26.24 -14.51
CA PHE A 135 -0.54 27.38 -13.59
C PHE A 135 -1.63 28.38 -13.94
N TYR A 136 -1.93 28.59 -15.22
CA TYR A 136 -3.03 29.45 -15.66
C TYR A 136 -4.39 28.89 -15.20
N ILE A 137 -4.64 27.60 -15.42
CA ILE A 137 -5.86 26.93 -14.95
C ILE A 137 -5.94 26.98 -13.42
N GLY A 138 -4.86 26.63 -12.72
CA GLY A 138 -4.81 26.69 -11.26
C GLY A 138 -5.06 28.09 -10.70
N ALA A 139 -4.45 29.11 -11.29
CA ALA A 139 -4.66 30.52 -10.90
C ALA A 139 -6.08 31.00 -11.18
N SER A 140 -6.74 30.45 -12.21
CA SER A 140 -8.14 30.72 -12.52
C SER A 140 -9.10 30.03 -11.54
N THR A 141 -8.66 28.98 -10.84
CA THR A 141 -9.46 28.27 -9.82
C THR A 141 -9.28 28.86 -8.43
N SER A 142 -8.06 28.82 -7.88
CA SER A 142 -7.78 29.26 -6.51
C SER A 142 -6.27 29.40 -6.27
N PRO A 143 -5.83 30.39 -5.47
CA PRO A 143 -4.42 30.49 -5.06
C PRO A 143 -3.91 29.25 -4.30
N ILE A 144 -4.81 28.49 -3.66
CA ILE A 144 -4.46 27.25 -2.95
C ILE A 144 -3.95 26.18 -3.93
N ILE A 145 -4.59 26.04 -5.10
CA ILE A 145 -4.17 25.09 -6.13
C ILE A 145 -2.79 25.47 -6.70
N VAL A 146 -2.52 26.76 -6.88
CA VAL A 146 -1.21 27.25 -7.32
C VAL A 146 -0.12 26.91 -6.30
N PHE A 147 -0.43 27.03 -5.01
CA PHE A 147 0.46 26.58 -3.93
C PHE A 147 0.74 25.07 -4.03
N VAL A 148 -0.31 24.24 -4.17
CA VAL A 148 -0.18 22.78 -4.33
C VAL A 148 0.70 22.42 -5.54
N TYR A 149 0.47 23.03 -6.71
CA TYR A 149 1.30 22.79 -7.90
C TYR A 149 2.76 23.16 -7.68
N SER A 150 3.01 24.29 -7.04
CA SER A 150 4.37 24.76 -6.74
C SER A 150 5.11 23.75 -5.85
N VAL A 151 4.46 23.25 -4.80
CA VAL A 151 5.05 22.27 -3.89
C VAL A 151 5.27 20.92 -4.57
N CYS A 152 4.30 20.42 -5.35
CA CYS A 152 4.45 19.18 -6.11
C CYS A 152 5.61 19.24 -7.12
N ILE A 153 5.78 20.38 -7.81
CA ILE A 153 6.90 20.58 -8.73
C ILE A 153 8.23 20.57 -7.99
N ILE A 154 8.32 21.26 -6.84
CA ILE A 154 9.53 21.21 -6.00
C ILE A 154 9.82 19.78 -5.56
N SER A 155 8.80 19.02 -5.15
CA SER A 155 8.94 17.61 -4.79
C SER A 155 9.48 16.78 -5.95
N PHE A 156 8.95 16.95 -7.17
CA PHE A 156 9.48 16.25 -8.35
C PHE A 156 10.92 16.65 -8.68
N LEU A 157 11.31 17.91 -8.48
CA LEU A 157 12.71 18.33 -8.63
C LEU A 157 13.62 17.66 -7.59
N VAL A 158 13.16 17.55 -6.34
CA VAL A 158 13.86 16.79 -5.28
C VAL A 158 13.99 15.32 -5.66
N SER A 159 12.93 14.70 -6.17
CA SER A 159 12.94 13.32 -6.67
C SER A 159 13.94 13.14 -7.82
N ILE A 160 13.98 14.04 -8.79
CA ILE A 160 14.98 14.01 -9.88
C ILE A 160 16.40 14.11 -9.31
N TYR A 161 16.62 14.97 -8.31
CA TYR A 161 17.91 15.08 -7.64
C TYR A 161 18.30 13.78 -6.93
N LEU A 162 17.37 13.16 -6.18
CA LEU A 162 17.59 11.88 -5.50
C LEU A 162 17.95 10.77 -6.50
N THR A 163 17.20 10.65 -7.59
CA THR A 163 17.46 9.64 -8.63
C THR A 163 18.79 9.88 -9.32
N LYS A 164 19.14 11.12 -9.68
CA LYS A 164 20.48 11.42 -10.23
C LYS A 164 21.58 11.04 -9.25
N TRP A 165 21.39 11.33 -7.96
CA TRP A 165 22.34 10.98 -6.93
C TRP A 165 22.50 9.46 -6.78
N VAL A 166 21.40 8.71 -6.75
CA VAL A 166 21.42 7.23 -6.68
C VAL A 166 22.08 6.65 -7.93
N LEU A 167 21.67 7.07 -9.13
CA LEU A 167 22.21 6.56 -10.39
C LEU A 167 23.70 6.88 -10.61
N SER A 168 24.21 7.95 -9.98
CA SER A 168 25.64 8.28 -10.01
C SER A 168 26.51 7.32 -9.20
N LYS A 169 25.92 6.44 -8.38
CA LYS A 169 26.65 5.43 -7.61
C LYS A 169 27.10 4.28 -8.50
N ASP A 170 28.24 3.72 -8.10
CA ASP A 170 28.89 2.61 -8.77
C ASP A 170 28.00 1.35 -8.78
N GLU A 171 27.93 0.69 -9.94
CA GLU A 171 27.18 -0.55 -10.13
C GLU A 171 27.99 -1.80 -9.77
N GLY A 172 29.26 -1.64 -9.41
CA GLY A 172 30.14 -2.74 -9.02
C GLY A 172 30.77 -3.47 -10.21
N PRO A 173 31.32 -4.67 -9.96
CA PRO A 173 31.98 -5.48 -10.98
C PRO A 173 31.03 -5.93 -12.11
N PRO A 174 31.56 -6.28 -13.30
CA PRO A 174 30.76 -6.71 -14.45
C PRO A 174 29.81 -7.89 -14.16
N GLU A 175 30.19 -8.78 -13.24
CA GLU A 175 29.39 -9.94 -12.85
C GLU A 175 28.10 -9.51 -12.14
N MET A 176 28.17 -8.47 -11.28
CA MET A 176 26.98 -7.91 -10.61
C MET A 176 26.05 -7.24 -11.61
N VAL A 177 26.61 -6.55 -12.61
CA VAL A 177 25.84 -5.90 -13.68
C VAL A 177 25.07 -6.93 -14.50
N GLN A 178 25.69 -8.06 -14.87
CA GLN A 178 25.03 -9.13 -15.63
C GLN A 178 23.79 -9.68 -14.90
N ILE A 179 23.88 -9.89 -13.58
CA ILE A 179 22.75 -10.35 -12.77
C ILE A 179 21.66 -9.26 -12.71
N SER A 180 22.06 -8.00 -12.48
CA SER A 180 21.13 -6.86 -12.45
C SER A 180 20.37 -6.68 -13.78
N GLU A 181 21.04 -6.91 -14.92
CA GLU A 181 20.41 -6.86 -16.24
C GLU A 181 19.35 -7.97 -16.40
N ALA A 182 19.63 -9.19 -15.95
CA ALA A 182 18.64 -10.27 -15.98
C ALA A 182 17.39 -9.97 -15.13
N ILE A 183 17.59 -9.43 -13.92
CA ILE A 183 16.49 -8.99 -13.04
C ILE A 183 15.70 -7.87 -13.71
N ARG A 184 16.38 -6.92 -14.34
CA ARG A 184 15.73 -5.79 -15.04
C ARG A 184 14.86 -6.25 -16.19
N ASP A 185 15.39 -7.12 -17.04
CA ASP A 185 14.66 -7.65 -18.19
C ASP A 185 13.44 -8.47 -17.74
N GLY A 186 13.59 -9.26 -16.67
CA GLY A 186 12.49 -10.01 -16.05
C GLY A 186 11.39 -9.09 -15.50
N ALA A 187 11.76 -8.07 -14.72
CA ALA A 187 10.82 -7.12 -14.13
C ALA A 187 10.07 -6.31 -15.19
N GLU A 188 10.77 -5.78 -16.20
CA GLU A 188 10.14 -5.05 -17.31
C GLU A 188 9.21 -5.96 -18.15
N GLY A 189 9.61 -7.22 -18.37
CA GLY A 189 8.80 -8.21 -19.08
C GLY A 189 7.52 -8.58 -18.34
N PHE A 190 7.61 -8.82 -17.03
CA PHE A 190 6.45 -9.09 -16.18
C PHE A 190 5.51 -7.89 -16.13
N PHE A 191 6.05 -6.69 -15.86
CA PHE A 191 5.27 -5.46 -15.77
C PHE A 191 4.48 -5.20 -17.05
N ARG A 192 5.11 -5.37 -18.22
CA ARG A 192 4.44 -5.21 -19.52
C ARG A 192 3.27 -6.17 -19.70
N THR A 193 3.42 -7.42 -19.25
CA THR A 193 2.39 -8.45 -19.36
C THR A 193 1.23 -8.18 -18.40
N GLN A 194 1.54 -7.84 -17.15
CA GLN A 194 0.58 -7.53 -16.11
C GLN A 194 -0.25 -6.29 -16.50
N TYR A 195 0.39 -5.17 -16.79
CA TYR A 195 -0.31 -3.92 -17.15
C TYR A 195 -1.04 -3.99 -18.48
N GLY A 196 -0.52 -4.78 -19.43
CA GLY A 196 -1.23 -5.09 -20.67
C GLY A 196 -2.54 -5.85 -20.42
N THR A 197 -2.58 -6.70 -19.40
CA THR A 197 -3.79 -7.44 -19.00
C THR A 197 -4.74 -6.57 -18.19
N ILE A 198 -4.21 -5.80 -17.24
CA ILE A 198 -4.99 -4.81 -16.45
C ILE A 198 -5.71 -3.84 -17.38
N SER A 199 -5.03 -3.33 -18.40
CA SER A 199 -5.63 -2.39 -19.38
C SER A 199 -6.82 -3.02 -20.13
N LYS A 200 -6.70 -4.29 -20.54
CA LYS A 200 -7.80 -5.00 -21.21
C LYS A 200 -8.99 -5.21 -20.27
N MET A 201 -8.73 -5.59 -19.03
CA MET A 201 -9.77 -5.76 -18.01
C MET A 201 -10.43 -4.43 -17.63
N ALA A 202 -9.66 -3.33 -17.57
CA ALA A 202 -10.19 -2.00 -17.33
C ALA A 202 -11.15 -1.55 -18.44
N ILE A 203 -10.81 -1.82 -19.71
CA ILE A 203 -11.71 -1.53 -20.84
C ILE A 203 -13.01 -2.33 -20.71
N LEU A 204 -12.91 -3.63 -20.41
CA LEU A 204 -14.09 -4.48 -20.22
C LEU A 204 -14.96 -3.97 -19.07
N LEU A 205 -14.36 -3.67 -17.92
CA LEU A 205 -15.08 -3.14 -16.77
C LEU A 205 -15.72 -1.77 -17.07
N GLY A 206 -15.01 -0.88 -17.77
CA GLY A 206 -15.53 0.41 -18.21
C GLY A 206 -16.77 0.26 -19.11
N LEU A 207 -16.76 -0.72 -20.03
CA LEU A 207 -17.92 -1.05 -20.86
C LEU A 207 -19.09 -1.62 -20.04
N VAL A 208 -18.81 -2.43 -19.02
CA VAL A 208 -19.84 -2.95 -18.10
C VAL A 208 -20.46 -1.82 -17.29
N ILE A 209 -19.65 -0.93 -16.72
CA ILE A 209 -20.13 0.24 -15.98
C ILE A 209 -20.96 1.13 -16.89
N LEU A 210 -20.48 1.44 -18.10
CA LEU A 210 -21.23 2.19 -19.10
C LEU A 210 -22.58 1.53 -19.38
N SER A 211 -22.60 0.21 -19.61
CA SER A 211 -23.82 -0.54 -19.89
C SER A 211 -24.81 -0.46 -18.73
N ILE A 212 -24.36 -0.70 -17.49
CA ILE A 212 -25.22 -0.61 -16.29
C ILE A 212 -25.84 0.79 -16.19
N TYR A 213 -25.07 1.85 -16.42
CA TYR A 213 -25.58 3.21 -16.37
C TYR A 213 -26.53 3.57 -17.53
N LEU A 214 -26.34 3.00 -18.71
CA LEU A 214 -27.25 3.19 -19.85
C LEU A 214 -28.59 2.45 -19.67
N PHE A 215 -28.58 1.28 -19.02
CA PHE A 215 -29.78 0.47 -18.80
C PHE A 215 -30.52 0.77 -17.48
N ARG A 216 -29.90 1.54 -16.57
CA ARG A 216 -30.53 1.99 -15.32
C ARG A 216 -31.45 3.19 -15.61
N SER A 217 -32.60 3.23 -14.93
CA SER A 217 -33.46 4.41 -14.93
C SER A 217 -32.73 5.63 -14.36
N THR A 218 -32.85 6.77 -15.04
CA THR A 218 -32.25 8.04 -14.62
C THR A 218 -32.80 8.45 -13.26
N THR A 219 -31.92 8.77 -12.31
CA THR A 219 -32.33 9.44 -11.07
C THR A 219 -32.60 10.92 -11.36
N PRO A 220 -33.55 11.56 -10.66
CA PRO A 220 -33.91 12.96 -10.88
C PRO A 220 -32.71 13.93 -10.74
N GLN A 221 -31.75 13.61 -9.87
CA GLN A 221 -30.51 14.37 -9.69
C GLN A 221 -29.53 14.26 -10.87
N GLN A 222 -29.66 13.20 -11.67
CA GLN A 222 -28.81 12.96 -12.84
C GLN A 222 -29.39 13.65 -14.08
N GLU A 223 -30.71 13.81 -14.16
CA GLU A 223 -31.37 14.62 -15.20
C GLU A 223 -31.01 16.11 -15.08
N SER A 224 -30.86 16.62 -13.85
CA SER A 224 -30.40 18.00 -13.62
C SER A 224 -28.92 18.23 -13.92
N SER A 225 -28.10 17.17 -13.82
CA SER A 225 -26.63 17.26 -13.96
C SER A 225 -26.13 16.95 -15.39
N GLY A 226 -27.02 16.50 -16.28
CA GLY A 226 -26.71 16.20 -17.68
C GLY A 226 -26.00 14.85 -17.91
N GLN A 227 -26.13 14.32 -19.13
CA GLN A 227 -25.51 13.05 -19.56
C GLN A 227 -23.96 13.07 -19.53
N HIS A 228 -23.35 14.25 -19.41
CA HIS A 228 -21.91 14.45 -19.34
C HIS A 228 -21.26 13.78 -18.11
N LEU A 229 -22.00 13.64 -17.01
CA LEU A 229 -21.51 13.06 -15.76
C LEU A 229 -20.95 11.63 -15.93
N LEU A 230 -21.63 10.81 -16.74
CA LEU A 230 -21.24 9.42 -16.99
C LEU A 230 -19.95 9.34 -17.81
N ILE A 231 -19.86 10.14 -18.87
CA ILE A 231 -18.69 10.20 -19.74
C ILE A 231 -17.47 10.69 -18.94
N LEU A 232 -17.68 11.67 -18.05
CA LEU A 232 -16.65 12.19 -17.15
C LEU A 232 -16.18 11.14 -16.16
N LEU A 233 -17.09 10.40 -15.52
CA LEU A 233 -16.72 9.34 -14.57
C LEU A 233 -15.89 8.24 -15.25
N LEU A 234 -16.28 7.83 -16.47
CA LEU A 234 -15.54 6.84 -17.25
C LEU A 234 -14.17 7.37 -17.70
N LEU A 235 -14.10 8.63 -18.14
CA LEU A 235 -12.84 9.28 -18.48
C LEU A 235 -11.91 9.32 -17.26
N LEU A 236 -12.45 9.63 -16.07
CA LEU A 236 -11.70 9.68 -14.83
C LEU A 236 -11.23 8.31 -14.37
N PHE A 237 -12.05 7.27 -14.56
CA PHE A 237 -11.62 5.89 -14.38
C PHE A 237 -10.40 5.54 -15.23
N PHE A 238 -10.42 5.89 -16.52
CA PHE A 238 -9.26 5.67 -17.40
C PHE A 238 -8.07 6.54 -17.02
N LEU A 239 -8.28 7.77 -16.54
CA LEU A 239 -7.21 8.62 -16.02
C LEU A 239 -6.63 8.07 -14.70
N GLY A 240 -7.43 7.39 -13.88
CA GLY A 240 -6.97 6.67 -12.67
C GLY A 240 -5.97 5.54 -12.98
N LEU A 241 -5.91 5.07 -14.24
CA LEU A 241 -4.87 4.14 -14.69
C LEU A 241 -3.46 4.76 -14.68
N CYS A 242 -3.33 6.08 -14.49
CA CYS A 242 -2.04 6.74 -14.30
C CYS A 242 -1.31 6.27 -13.02
N SER A 243 -2.03 5.67 -12.05
CA SER A 243 -1.44 4.93 -10.93
C SER A 243 -0.42 3.88 -11.39
N GLY A 244 -0.63 3.30 -12.57
CA GLY A 244 0.32 2.38 -13.20
C GLY A 244 1.66 3.00 -13.57
N ILE A 245 1.65 4.28 -13.96
CA ILE A 245 2.89 5.02 -14.22
C ILE A 245 3.65 5.21 -12.90
N ALA A 246 2.95 5.47 -11.79
CA ALA A 246 3.57 5.60 -10.47
C ALA A 246 4.28 4.30 -10.06
N GLY A 247 3.60 3.15 -10.20
CA GLY A 247 4.17 1.83 -9.94
C GLY A 247 5.36 1.51 -10.84
N TYR A 248 5.29 1.86 -12.14
CA TYR A 248 6.40 1.69 -13.08
C TYR A 248 7.64 2.50 -12.68
N VAL A 249 7.46 3.78 -12.33
CA VAL A 249 8.57 4.66 -11.97
C VAL A 249 9.27 4.18 -10.70
N GLY A 250 8.50 3.68 -9.72
CA GLY A 250 9.04 3.04 -8.52
C GLY A 250 9.92 1.84 -8.86
N MET A 251 9.36 0.85 -9.58
CA MET A 251 10.10 -0.33 -10.05
C MET A 251 11.36 0.03 -10.86
N TRP A 252 11.26 1.03 -11.74
CA TRP A 252 12.35 1.45 -12.60
C TRP A 252 13.58 1.91 -11.81
N VAL A 253 13.37 2.64 -10.70
CA VAL A 253 14.46 3.04 -9.80
C VAL A 253 14.91 1.89 -8.91
N SER A 254 14.00 1.10 -8.33
CA SER A 254 14.36 -0.03 -7.45
C SER A 254 15.32 -0.99 -8.13
N VAL A 255 14.97 -1.51 -9.31
CA VAL A 255 15.82 -2.43 -10.08
C VAL A 255 17.23 -1.86 -10.35
N ARG A 256 17.35 -0.53 -10.52
CA ARG A 256 18.64 0.15 -10.75
C ARG A 256 19.38 0.45 -9.45
N ALA A 257 18.67 0.60 -8.34
CA ALA A 257 19.24 0.85 -7.03
C ALA A 257 19.82 -0.43 -6.40
N ASN A 258 19.19 -1.60 -6.59
CA ASN A 258 19.58 -2.86 -5.93
C ASN A 258 21.08 -3.17 -6.11
N VAL A 259 21.58 -3.16 -7.35
CA VAL A 259 22.99 -3.43 -7.65
C VAL A 259 23.95 -2.41 -7.01
N ARG A 260 23.51 -1.15 -6.87
CA ARG A 260 24.29 -0.08 -6.24
C ARG A 260 24.33 -0.21 -4.73
N VAL A 261 23.23 -0.68 -4.12
CA VAL A 261 23.17 -1.04 -2.70
C VAL A 261 24.13 -2.19 -2.43
N SER A 262 24.10 -3.25 -3.24
CA SER A 262 25.04 -4.38 -3.12
C SER A 262 26.50 -3.96 -3.31
N SER A 263 26.80 -3.11 -4.31
CA SER A 263 28.16 -2.58 -4.50
C SER A 263 28.61 -1.71 -3.31
N ALA A 264 27.73 -0.88 -2.75
CA ALA A 264 28.03 -0.07 -1.58
C ALA A 264 28.22 -0.92 -0.31
N ALA A 265 27.49 -2.03 -0.15
CA ALA A 265 27.61 -2.93 1.00
C ALA A 265 29.03 -3.53 1.12
N ARG A 266 29.75 -3.67 0.00
CA ARG A 266 31.18 -4.05 -0.01
C ARG A 266 32.10 -3.04 0.68
N ARG A 267 31.65 -1.79 0.83
CA ARG A 267 32.44 -0.67 1.37
C ARG A 267 31.91 -0.22 2.73
N SER A 268 30.59 -0.08 2.89
CA SER A 268 29.96 0.32 4.14
C SER A 268 28.47 -0.01 4.16
N ALA A 269 28.02 -0.64 5.24
CA ALA A 269 26.60 -0.86 5.52
C ALA A 269 25.81 0.47 5.60
N ARG A 270 26.43 1.54 6.11
CA ARG A 270 25.78 2.86 6.20
C ARG A 270 25.60 3.51 4.83
N GLU A 271 26.56 3.31 3.92
CA GLU A 271 26.43 3.80 2.54
C GLU A 271 25.35 3.02 1.79
N ALA A 272 25.32 1.69 1.92
CA ALA A 272 24.26 0.85 1.36
C ALA A 272 22.87 1.29 1.84
N LEU A 273 22.72 1.47 3.16
CA LEU A 273 21.49 1.97 3.77
C LEU A 273 21.07 3.34 3.20
N GLN A 274 22.01 4.27 3.05
CA GLN A 274 21.71 5.60 2.52
C GLN A 274 21.22 5.54 1.07
N ILE A 275 21.79 4.66 0.24
CA ILE A 275 21.35 4.47 -1.15
C ILE A 275 19.95 3.88 -1.18
N ALA A 276 19.68 2.85 -0.38
CA ALA A 276 18.37 2.21 -0.29
C ALA A 276 17.27 3.18 0.18
N VAL A 277 17.49 3.92 1.27
CA VAL A 277 16.56 4.95 1.77
C VAL A 277 16.25 6.00 0.70
N ARG A 278 17.27 6.47 -0.02
CA ARG A 278 17.08 7.53 -1.03
C ARG A 278 16.39 7.02 -2.28
N ALA A 279 16.61 5.77 -2.67
CA ALA A 279 15.89 5.11 -3.76
C ALA A 279 14.41 4.91 -3.41
N GLY A 280 14.11 4.37 -2.22
CA GLY A 280 12.74 4.26 -1.71
C GLY A 280 12.06 5.62 -1.54
N GLY A 281 12.81 6.62 -1.05
CA GLY A 281 12.33 8.00 -0.89
C GLY A 281 11.94 8.65 -2.21
N PHE A 282 12.72 8.42 -3.28
CA PHE A 282 12.32 8.83 -4.64
C PHE A 282 10.98 8.22 -5.04
N SER A 283 10.83 6.90 -4.88
CA SER A 283 9.61 6.18 -5.27
C SER A 283 8.39 6.75 -4.55
N ALA A 284 8.47 6.89 -3.22
CA ALA A 284 7.39 7.42 -2.40
C ALA A 284 7.02 8.88 -2.75
N LEU A 285 8.01 9.76 -2.93
CA LEU A 285 7.76 11.17 -3.29
C LEU A 285 7.11 11.31 -4.67
N VAL A 286 7.50 10.49 -5.65
CA VAL A 286 6.87 10.50 -6.97
C VAL A 286 5.44 9.96 -6.89
N VAL A 287 5.23 8.85 -6.19
CA VAL A 287 3.90 8.23 -6.04
C VAL A 287 2.91 9.18 -5.38
N VAL A 288 3.25 9.72 -4.21
CA VAL A 288 2.40 10.66 -3.48
C VAL A 288 2.25 11.96 -4.27
N GLY A 289 3.33 12.49 -4.84
CA GLY A 289 3.30 13.71 -5.64
C GLY A 289 2.41 13.58 -6.88
N MET A 290 2.41 12.42 -7.54
CA MET A 290 1.52 12.12 -8.65
C MET A 290 0.05 12.02 -8.23
N ALA A 291 -0.25 11.43 -7.07
CA ALA A 291 -1.61 11.35 -6.55
C ALA A 291 -2.17 12.76 -6.27
N VAL A 292 -1.40 13.59 -5.53
CA VAL A 292 -1.80 14.95 -5.16
C VAL A 292 -1.94 15.85 -6.38
N ILE A 293 -0.92 15.89 -7.26
CA ILE A 293 -0.99 16.73 -8.46
C ILE A 293 -2.09 16.25 -9.42
N GLY A 294 -2.30 14.94 -9.55
CA GLY A 294 -3.34 14.37 -10.40
C GLY A 294 -4.73 14.85 -9.96
N ILE A 295 -5.04 14.75 -8.67
CA ILE A 295 -6.32 15.23 -8.12
C ILE A 295 -6.44 16.75 -8.26
N ALA A 296 -5.38 17.50 -7.95
CA ALA A 296 -5.39 18.96 -8.05
C ALA A 296 -5.57 19.46 -9.51
N VAL A 297 -4.99 18.77 -10.50
CA VAL A 297 -5.17 19.06 -11.93
C VAL A 297 -6.58 18.74 -12.38
N LEU A 298 -7.11 17.59 -11.98
CA LEU A 298 -8.48 17.20 -12.30
C LEU A 298 -9.50 18.16 -11.69
N TYR A 299 -9.33 18.52 -10.41
CA TYR A 299 -10.18 19.48 -9.73
C TYR A 299 -10.19 20.83 -10.45
N ALA A 300 -9.03 21.42 -10.73
CA ALA A 300 -8.93 22.73 -11.37
C ALA A 300 -9.45 22.72 -12.82
N THR A 301 -9.16 21.64 -13.56
CA THR A 301 -9.64 21.51 -14.95
C THR A 301 -11.16 21.44 -14.99
N PHE A 302 -11.80 20.65 -14.13
CA PHE A 302 -13.25 20.57 -14.10
C PHE A 302 -13.90 21.82 -13.50
N TYR A 303 -13.26 22.47 -12.55
CA TYR A 303 -13.72 23.76 -12.02
C TYR A 303 -13.90 24.78 -13.15
N VAL A 304 -12.87 24.92 -14.00
CA VAL A 304 -12.90 25.86 -15.14
C VAL A 304 -13.81 25.36 -16.28
N TRP A 305 -13.73 24.07 -16.63
CA TRP A 305 -14.47 23.52 -17.77
C TRP A 305 -15.98 23.42 -17.54
N LEU A 306 -16.42 23.20 -16.30
CA LEU A 306 -17.85 23.18 -15.93
C LEU A 306 -18.35 24.54 -15.44
N GLU A 307 -17.52 25.58 -15.49
CA GLU A 307 -17.84 26.94 -15.01
C GLU A 307 -18.47 26.93 -13.62
N VAL A 308 -17.89 26.12 -12.72
CA VAL A 308 -18.38 25.91 -11.34
C VAL A 308 -18.52 27.27 -10.65
N ASP A 309 -19.63 27.43 -9.91
CA ASP A 309 -20.03 28.69 -9.22
C ASP A 309 -20.67 29.76 -10.13
N SER A 310 -20.88 29.47 -11.42
CA SER A 310 -21.67 30.32 -12.32
C SER A 310 -23.19 30.08 -12.16
N PRO A 311 -24.06 31.08 -12.44
CA PRO A 311 -25.51 30.92 -12.31
C PRO A 311 -26.05 29.80 -13.21
N GLY A 312 -26.55 28.72 -12.61
CA GLY A 312 -27.07 27.55 -13.32
C GLY A 312 -26.07 26.39 -13.50
N ALA A 313 -24.83 26.52 -13.00
CA ALA A 313 -23.81 25.48 -13.02
C ALA A 313 -23.80 24.63 -11.72
N MET A 314 -22.92 23.63 -11.69
CA MET A 314 -22.69 22.77 -10.51
C MET A 314 -22.10 23.57 -9.34
N LYS A 315 -22.50 23.22 -8.11
CA LYS A 315 -21.92 23.81 -6.89
C LYS A 315 -20.51 23.28 -6.63
N VAL A 316 -19.65 24.11 -6.03
CA VAL A 316 -18.28 23.73 -5.63
C VAL A 316 -18.25 22.49 -4.72
N SER A 317 -19.29 22.30 -3.88
CA SER A 317 -19.43 21.15 -2.97
C SER A 317 -19.59 19.80 -3.67
N ASP A 318 -20.14 19.80 -4.89
CA ASP A 318 -20.47 18.57 -5.60
C ASP A 318 -19.35 18.12 -6.55
N LEU A 319 -18.42 19.03 -6.86
CA LEU A 319 -17.27 18.79 -7.74
C LEU A 319 -16.41 17.57 -7.30
N PRO A 320 -16.10 17.35 -6.01
CA PRO A 320 -15.33 16.19 -5.56
C PRO A 320 -15.98 14.84 -5.89
N LEU A 321 -17.31 14.76 -6.03
CA LEU A 321 -18.01 13.53 -6.38
C LEU A 321 -17.63 13.02 -7.78
N LEU A 322 -17.24 13.93 -8.69
CA LEU A 322 -16.74 13.57 -10.02
C LEU A 322 -15.43 12.78 -9.91
N LEU A 323 -14.57 13.18 -8.98
CA LEU A 323 -13.23 12.64 -8.81
C LEU A 323 -13.24 11.19 -8.28
N VAL A 324 -14.37 10.69 -7.77
CA VAL A 324 -14.51 9.28 -7.34
C VAL A 324 -14.13 8.31 -8.44
N GLY A 325 -14.40 8.63 -9.71
CA GLY A 325 -13.98 7.80 -10.85
C GLY A 325 -12.47 7.60 -10.92
N TYR A 326 -11.69 8.62 -10.56
CA TYR A 326 -10.23 8.56 -10.53
C TYR A 326 -9.73 7.63 -9.43
N GLY A 327 -10.27 7.77 -8.22
CA GLY A 327 -9.98 6.86 -7.10
C GLY A 327 -10.33 5.42 -7.46
N PHE A 328 -11.51 5.18 -8.02
CA PHE A 328 -11.93 3.85 -8.46
C PHE A 328 -11.00 3.24 -9.53
N GLY A 329 -10.54 4.04 -10.48
CA GLY A 329 -9.55 3.62 -11.48
C GLY A 329 -8.20 3.25 -10.85
N ALA A 330 -7.75 4.04 -9.86
CA ALA A 330 -6.54 3.74 -9.09
C ALA A 330 -6.67 2.43 -8.30
N SER A 331 -7.80 2.22 -7.60
CA SER A 331 -8.07 0.99 -6.85
C SER A 331 -8.12 -0.24 -7.73
N PHE A 332 -8.67 -0.11 -8.94
CA PHE A 332 -8.67 -1.19 -9.91
C PHE A 332 -7.25 -1.63 -10.30
N VAL A 333 -6.37 -0.68 -10.60
CA VAL A 333 -4.97 -0.99 -10.94
C VAL A 333 -4.23 -1.56 -9.73
N ALA A 334 -4.36 -0.94 -8.55
CA ALA A 334 -3.69 -1.37 -7.33
C ALA A 334 -4.06 -2.81 -6.95
N LEU A 335 -5.34 -3.18 -7.03
CA LEU A 335 -5.82 -4.53 -6.76
C LEU A 335 -5.09 -5.58 -7.61
N PHE A 336 -5.06 -5.40 -8.93
CA PHE A 336 -4.42 -6.37 -9.83
C PHE A 336 -2.89 -6.29 -9.81
N ALA A 337 -2.32 -5.12 -9.52
CA ALA A 337 -0.88 -4.96 -9.33
C ALA A 337 -0.41 -5.78 -8.11
N GLN A 338 -1.11 -5.66 -6.97
CA GLN A 338 -0.81 -6.37 -5.73
C GLN A 338 -1.03 -7.87 -5.85
N LEU A 339 -2.16 -8.30 -6.39
CA LEU A 339 -2.45 -9.72 -6.59
C LEU A 339 -1.46 -10.35 -7.57
N GLY A 340 -1.26 -9.73 -8.74
CA GLY A 340 -0.38 -10.30 -9.76
C GLY A 340 1.08 -10.31 -9.32
N GLY A 341 1.58 -9.21 -8.77
CA GLY A 341 2.96 -9.09 -8.28
C GLY A 341 3.19 -10.01 -7.08
N GLY A 342 2.26 -10.02 -6.12
CA GLY A 342 2.29 -10.85 -4.92
C GLY A 342 2.28 -12.36 -5.21
N ILE A 343 1.46 -12.81 -6.18
CA ILE A 343 1.46 -14.21 -6.61
C ILE A 343 2.81 -14.57 -7.26
N TYR A 344 3.36 -13.69 -8.10
CA TYR A 344 4.62 -13.94 -8.78
C TYR A 344 5.80 -14.06 -7.80
N THR A 345 5.97 -13.07 -6.91
CA THR A 345 7.03 -13.11 -5.88
C THR A 345 6.88 -14.32 -4.98
N LYS A 346 5.70 -14.55 -4.38
CA LYS A 346 5.55 -15.63 -3.40
C LYS A 346 5.59 -17.03 -4.00
N ALA A 347 5.24 -17.20 -5.27
CA ALA A 347 5.46 -18.48 -5.94
C ALA A 347 6.96 -18.75 -6.19
N ALA A 348 7.73 -17.70 -6.51
CA ALA A 348 9.17 -17.81 -6.75
C ALA A 348 9.95 -18.01 -5.44
N ASP A 349 9.71 -17.15 -4.44
CA ASP A 349 10.27 -17.19 -3.08
C ASP A 349 10.09 -18.58 -2.44
N VAL A 350 8.84 -19.06 -2.31
CA VAL A 350 8.56 -20.38 -1.73
C VAL A 350 9.22 -21.53 -2.51
N GLY A 351 9.26 -21.43 -3.84
CA GLY A 351 9.90 -22.44 -4.68
C GLY A 351 11.42 -22.45 -4.54
N ALA A 352 12.05 -21.27 -4.49
CA ALA A 352 13.47 -21.09 -4.32
C ALA A 352 13.92 -21.60 -2.94
N ASP A 353 13.22 -21.20 -1.90
CA ASP A 353 13.57 -21.49 -0.52
C ASP A 353 13.37 -22.97 -0.15
N LEU A 354 12.25 -23.58 -0.54
CA LEU A 354 12.00 -24.98 -0.22
C LEU A 354 13.02 -25.90 -0.89
N VAL A 355 13.19 -25.78 -2.21
CA VAL A 355 14.11 -26.65 -2.94
C VAL A 355 15.56 -26.33 -2.58
N GLY A 356 15.91 -25.05 -2.49
CA GLY A 356 17.28 -24.61 -2.18
C GLY A 356 17.69 -24.98 -0.76
N LYS A 357 17.02 -24.40 0.24
CA LYS A 357 17.44 -24.48 1.65
C LYS A 357 17.05 -25.80 2.30
N VAL A 358 15.85 -26.32 2.03
CA VAL A 358 15.31 -27.48 2.75
C VAL A 358 15.67 -28.80 2.06
N GLU A 359 15.54 -28.90 0.75
CA GLU A 359 15.79 -30.17 0.03
C GLU A 359 17.26 -30.35 -0.35
N GLN A 360 17.91 -29.31 -0.90
CA GLN A 360 19.27 -29.40 -1.41
C GLN A 360 20.33 -28.92 -0.41
N GLY A 361 19.93 -28.19 0.65
CA GLY A 361 20.85 -27.65 1.65
C GLY A 361 21.85 -26.63 1.09
N ILE A 362 21.49 -25.95 -0.01
CA ILE A 362 22.29 -24.85 -0.56
C ILE A 362 21.88 -23.52 0.10
N PRO A 363 22.77 -22.51 0.12
CA PRO A 363 22.42 -21.18 0.64
C PRO A 363 21.21 -20.55 -0.05
N GLU A 364 20.56 -19.62 0.66
CA GLU A 364 19.58 -18.69 0.08
C GLU A 364 20.23 -17.84 -1.02
N ASP A 365 19.47 -17.54 -2.06
CA ASP A 365 19.93 -16.81 -3.26
C ASP A 365 21.14 -17.43 -4.00
N ASP A 366 21.38 -18.73 -3.84
CA ASP A 366 22.48 -19.40 -4.50
C ASP A 366 22.30 -19.42 -6.04
N PRO A 367 23.31 -19.00 -6.83
CA PRO A 367 23.19 -18.92 -8.29
C PRO A 367 22.96 -20.26 -8.99
N ARG A 368 23.10 -21.39 -8.30
CA ARG A 368 22.76 -22.73 -8.80
C ARG A 368 21.25 -22.97 -8.83
N ASN A 369 20.48 -22.24 -8.02
CA ASN A 369 19.04 -22.36 -7.94
C ASN A 369 18.37 -21.53 -9.07
N PRO A 370 17.66 -22.17 -10.02
CA PRO A 370 17.07 -21.47 -11.16
C PRO A 370 15.92 -20.52 -10.77
N ALA A 371 15.36 -20.64 -9.57
CA ALA A 371 14.25 -19.80 -9.12
C ALA A 371 14.69 -18.42 -8.61
N VAL A 372 15.97 -18.22 -8.29
CA VAL A 372 16.48 -16.99 -7.64
C VAL A 372 16.27 -15.74 -8.50
N ILE A 373 16.45 -15.83 -9.82
CA ILE A 373 16.18 -14.67 -10.69
C ILE A 373 14.68 -14.30 -10.66
N ALA A 374 13.79 -15.30 -10.61
CA ALA A 374 12.36 -15.04 -10.53
C ALA A 374 11.97 -14.43 -9.18
N ASP A 375 12.64 -14.84 -8.10
CA ASP A 375 12.45 -14.29 -6.76
C ASP A 375 12.82 -12.80 -6.71
N LEU A 376 14.05 -12.47 -7.11
CA LEU A 376 14.55 -11.10 -7.18
C LEU A 376 13.78 -10.21 -8.17
N VAL A 377 13.25 -10.79 -9.25
CA VAL A 377 12.29 -10.08 -10.14
C VAL A 377 11.00 -9.80 -9.38
N GLY A 378 10.49 -10.82 -8.68
CA GLY A 378 9.30 -10.77 -7.84
C GLY A 378 9.35 -9.66 -6.81
N ASP A 379 10.49 -9.47 -6.15
CA ASP A 379 10.69 -8.38 -5.21
C ASP A 379 10.40 -7.00 -5.84
N ASN A 380 10.94 -6.78 -7.04
CA ASN A 380 10.78 -5.52 -7.74
C ASN A 380 9.34 -5.29 -8.24
N VAL A 381 8.66 -6.34 -8.71
CA VAL A 381 7.31 -6.21 -9.29
C VAL A 381 6.20 -6.28 -8.24
N GLY A 382 6.42 -7.06 -7.17
CA GLY A 382 5.51 -7.23 -6.05
C GLY A 382 5.72 -6.12 -5.03
N ASP A 383 6.76 -6.20 -4.20
CA ASP A 383 6.82 -5.33 -3.03
C ASP A 383 7.30 -3.91 -3.36
N CYS A 384 7.91 -3.65 -4.51
CA CYS A 384 8.16 -2.28 -4.98
C CYS A 384 6.99 -1.72 -5.82
N ALA A 385 6.75 -2.27 -7.01
CA ALA A 385 5.81 -1.69 -7.97
C ALA A 385 4.36 -1.70 -7.43
N ALA A 386 3.93 -2.82 -6.85
CA ALA A 386 2.56 -2.95 -6.37
C ALA A 386 2.30 -2.13 -5.10
N ARG A 387 3.28 -1.98 -4.22
CA ARG A 387 3.18 -1.09 -3.06
C ARG A 387 3.16 0.38 -3.44
N GLY A 388 3.85 0.77 -4.52
CA GLY A 388 3.69 2.10 -5.11
C GLY A 388 2.25 2.35 -5.57
N ALA A 389 1.63 1.38 -6.25
CA ALA A 389 0.24 1.50 -6.68
C ALA A 389 -0.76 1.49 -5.50
N ASP A 390 -0.50 0.67 -4.47
CA ASP A 390 -1.24 0.62 -3.20
C ASP A 390 -1.26 1.99 -2.51
N LEU A 391 -0.07 2.58 -2.34
CA LEU A 391 0.08 3.88 -1.69
C LEU A 391 -0.60 4.99 -2.49
N PHE A 392 -0.48 4.98 -3.83
CA PHE A 392 -1.17 5.94 -4.68
C PHE A 392 -2.68 5.88 -4.48
N GLU A 393 -3.22 4.66 -4.48
CA GLU A 393 -4.65 4.39 -4.29
C GLU A 393 -5.13 4.90 -2.95
N SER A 394 -4.43 4.56 -1.87
CA SER A 394 -4.86 4.93 -0.51
C SER A 394 -4.85 6.44 -0.30
N ILE A 395 -3.83 7.14 -0.80
CA ILE A 395 -3.75 8.61 -0.75
C ILE A 395 -4.82 9.24 -1.62
N ALA A 396 -5.05 8.72 -2.83
CA ALA A 396 -6.07 9.27 -3.72
C ALA A 396 -7.48 9.08 -3.16
N ALA A 397 -7.79 7.89 -2.66
CA ALA A 397 -9.08 7.55 -2.05
C ALA A 397 -9.34 8.37 -0.80
N GLU A 398 -8.33 8.55 0.06
CA GLU A 398 -8.42 9.39 1.24
C GLU A 398 -8.68 10.85 0.86
N ILE A 399 -7.86 11.46 -0.01
CA ILE A 399 -8.03 12.86 -0.45
C ILE A 399 -9.44 13.07 -1.02
N ILE A 400 -9.90 12.22 -1.93
CA ILE A 400 -11.23 12.36 -2.55
C ILE A 400 -12.34 12.22 -1.50
N SER A 401 -12.22 11.27 -0.58
CA SER A 401 -13.21 11.07 0.49
C SER A 401 -13.26 12.27 1.43
N ALA A 402 -12.10 12.82 1.80
CA ALA A 402 -11.98 14.02 2.61
C ALA A 402 -12.58 15.25 1.92
N MET A 403 -12.33 15.42 0.62
CA MET A 403 -12.91 16.50 -0.19
C MET A 403 -14.46 16.42 -0.20
N ILE A 404 -15.02 15.23 -0.36
CA ILE A 404 -16.48 15.00 -0.35
C ILE A 404 -17.07 15.30 1.04
N LEU A 405 -16.45 14.79 2.11
CA LEU A 405 -16.93 15.02 3.47
C LEU A 405 -16.80 16.49 3.88
N GLY A 406 -15.72 17.16 3.48
CA GLY A 406 -15.52 18.60 3.70
C GLY A 406 -16.54 19.45 2.96
N GLY A 407 -16.79 19.16 1.68
CA GLY A 407 -17.77 19.87 0.86
C GLY A 407 -19.21 19.69 1.36
N THR A 408 -19.60 18.46 1.69
CA THR A 408 -20.93 18.15 2.22
C THR A 408 -21.17 18.75 3.60
N MET A 409 -20.16 18.75 4.47
CA MET A 409 -20.23 19.41 5.78
C MET A 409 -20.39 20.93 5.63
N ALA A 410 -19.56 21.57 4.77
CA ALA A 410 -19.60 23.01 4.56
C ALA A 410 -20.95 23.47 3.98
N GLN A 411 -21.53 22.67 3.08
CA GLN A 411 -22.87 22.93 2.53
C GLN A 411 -23.96 22.89 3.60
N ARG A 412 -23.94 21.91 4.50
CA ARG A 412 -24.93 21.79 5.60
C ARG A 412 -24.80 22.95 6.60
N CYS A 413 -23.57 23.34 6.93
CA CYS A 413 -23.32 24.42 7.88
C CYS A 413 -23.48 25.83 7.26
N LYS A 414 -23.87 25.96 5.97
CA LYS A 414 -23.99 27.24 5.24
C LYS A 414 -22.73 28.12 5.34
N ILE A 415 -21.56 27.50 5.21
CA ILE A 415 -20.30 28.23 5.18
C ILE A 415 -20.21 29.00 3.84
N GLU A 416 -19.95 30.31 3.91
CA GLU A 416 -19.89 31.18 2.71
C GLU A 416 -18.80 30.74 1.72
N ASP A 417 -17.65 30.30 2.22
CA ASP A 417 -16.55 29.75 1.40
C ASP A 417 -16.23 28.29 1.78
N PRO A 418 -16.76 27.29 1.04
CA PRO A 418 -16.47 25.88 1.28
C PRO A 418 -15.09 25.43 0.76
N SER A 419 -14.39 26.27 -0.02
CA SER A 419 -13.15 25.87 -0.71
C SER A 419 -12.04 25.47 0.26
N GLY A 420 -11.98 26.09 1.44
CA GLY A 420 -11.02 25.77 2.49
C GLY A 420 -11.11 24.31 2.97
N PHE A 421 -12.32 23.80 3.19
CA PHE A 421 -12.56 22.43 3.66
C PHE A 421 -12.35 21.40 2.55
N ILE A 422 -12.69 21.75 1.32
CA ILE A 422 -12.53 20.86 0.16
C ILE A 422 -11.05 20.73 -0.19
N LEU A 423 -10.29 21.82 -0.24
CA LEU A 423 -8.88 21.79 -0.67
C LEU A 423 -7.89 21.43 0.45
N PHE A 424 -8.35 21.40 1.71
CA PHE A 424 -7.56 21.02 2.88
C PHE A 424 -6.69 19.76 2.70
N PRO A 425 -7.23 18.58 2.29
CA PRO A 425 -6.41 17.37 2.12
C PRO A 425 -5.26 17.56 1.12
N LEU A 426 -5.45 18.32 0.04
CA LEU A 426 -4.38 18.59 -0.93
C LEU A 426 -3.24 19.42 -0.35
N VAL A 427 -3.56 20.37 0.54
CA VAL A 427 -2.56 21.20 1.23
C VAL A 427 -1.78 20.38 2.24
N VAL A 428 -2.47 19.53 3.03
CA VAL A 428 -1.82 18.62 3.98
C VAL A 428 -0.81 17.72 3.25
N HIS A 429 -1.24 17.01 2.21
CA HIS A 429 -0.35 16.13 1.45
C HIS A 429 0.74 16.87 0.67
N SER A 430 0.54 18.14 0.33
CA SER A 430 1.62 18.98 -0.21
C SER A 430 2.71 19.21 0.83
N PHE A 431 2.36 19.53 2.08
CA PHE A 431 3.33 19.62 3.17
C PHE A 431 4.00 18.28 3.46
N ASP A 432 3.26 17.17 3.35
CA ASP A 432 3.78 15.82 3.58
C ASP A 432 4.95 15.46 2.64
N LEU A 433 4.92 15.93 1.38
CA LEU A 433 6.04 15.82 0.44
C LEU A 433 7.28 16.57 0.93
N VAL A 434 7.10 17.76 1.50
CA VAL A 434 8.21 18.60 2.00
C VAL A 434 8.82 17.98 3.25
N ILE A 435 8.01 17.64 4.25
CA ILE A 435 8.51 17.07 5.51
C ILE A 435 9.14 15.70 5.28
N SER A 436 8.61 14.88 4.36
CA SER A 436 9.19 13.58 4.02
C SER A 436 10.53 13.74 3.30
N SER A 437 10.66 14.76 2.44
CA SER A 437 11.95 15.14 1.85
C SER A 437 12.98 15.51 2.94
N VAL A 438 12.58 16.32 3.93
CA VAL A 438 13.45 16.67 5.07
C VAL A 438 13.84 15.43 5.87
N GLY A 439 12.90 14.52 6.13
CA GLY A 439 13.16 13.23 6.79
C GLY A 439 14.18 12.37 6.04
N ILE A 440 14.06 12.26 4.71
CA ILE A 440 15.03 11.54 3.85
C ILE A 440 16.42 12.17 3.96
N PHE A 441 16.51 13.51 3.89
CA PHE A 441 17.80 14.22 3.95
C PHE A 441 18.42 14.27 5.34
N SER A 442 17.62 14.06 6.40
CA SER A 442 18.10 13.92 7.78
C SER A 442 19.01 12.71 7.95
N ILE A 443 18.80 11.65 7.15
CA ILE A 443 19.67 10.48 7.11
C ILE A 443 20.97 10.83 6.37
N ARG A 444 21.90 11.43 7.11
CA ARG A 444 23.23 11.81 6.63
C ARG A 444 24.28 10.78 7.00
N ASN A 445 25.26 10.70 6.11
CA ASN A 445 26.52 10.09 6.38
C ASN A 445 27.36 11.11 7.15
N THR A 446 27.08 11.31 8.45
CA THR A 446 28.02 12.06 9.29
C THR A 446 29.23 11.16 9.41
N ARG A 447 30.32 11.61 8.78
CA ARG A 447 31.64 11.00 8.90
C ARG A 447 32.14 11.34 10.31
N ASP A 448 31.54 10.72 11.32
CA ASP A 448 32.08 10.81 12.66
C ASP A 448 33.31 9.90 12.71
N SER A 449 34.46 10.56 12.53
CA SER A 449 35.58 10.37 13.44
C SER A 449 36.08 8.93 13.60
N GLY A 450 36.83 8.43 12.61
CA GLY A 450 38.02 7.57 12.77
C GLY A 450 37.92 6.25 13.58
N ILE A 451 36.78 5.90 14.12
CA ILE A 451 36.57 4.73 14.96
C ILE A 451 35.50 3.92 14.26
N ILE A 452 35.82 2.66 13.98
CA ILE A 452 34.86 1.63 13.57
C ILE A 452 33.90 1.48 14.76
N GLY A 453 32.90 2.36 14.84
CA GLY A 453 31.82 2.28 15.81
C GLY A 453 31.01 1.03 15.52
N ALA A 454 30.50 0.40 16.58
CA ALA A 454 29.60 -0.75 16.48
C ALA A 454 28.52 -0.49 15.42
N MET A 455 28.25 -1.48 14.57
CA MET A 455 27.23 -1.39 13.51
C MET A 455 25.97 -0.74 14.07
N GLU A 456 25.68 0.50 13.67
CA GLU A 456 24.42 1.14 14.04
C GLU A 456 23.29 0.36 13.38
N ASP A 457 22.36 -0.10 14.20
CA ASP A 457 21.15 -0.79 13.77
C ASP A 457 20.39 0.07 12.73
N PRO A 458 20.24 -0.38 11.47
CA PRO A 458 19.55 0.35 10.42
C PRO A 458 18.16 0.84 10.83
N MET A 459 17.48 0.03 11.65
CA MET A 459 16.16 0.31 12.20
C MET A 459 16.16 1.58 13.06
N LYS A 460 17.21 1.82 13.86
CA LYS A 460 17.33 3.03 14.71
C LYS A 460 17.58 4.28 13.88
N ILE A 461 18.35 4.18 12.80
CA ILE A 461 18.63 5.30 11.89
C ILE A 461 17.34 5.75 11.23
N LEU A 462 16.54 4.79 10.78
CA LEU A 462 15.27 5.04 10.10
C LEU A 462 14.21 5.58 11.06
N GLN A 463 14.19 5.11 12.32
CA GLN A 463 13.34 5.68 13.39
C GLN A 463 13.71 7.13 13.73
N LYS A 464 15.00 7.49 13.70
CA LYS A 464 15.42 8.89 13.90
C LYS A 464 14.86 9.79 12.81
N GLY A 465 14.98 9.39 11.54
CA GLY A 465 14.40 10.16 10.44
C GLY A 465 12.87 10.22 10.50
N TYR A 466 12.22 9.11 10.87
CA TYR A 466 10.77 9.06 11.09
C TYR A 466 10.31 10.02 12.19
N SER A 467 11.03 10.07 13.32
CA SER A 467 10.72 10.98 14.43
C SER A 467 10.81 12.45 14.00
N VAL A 468 11.81 12.81 13.18
CA VAL A 468 11.90 14.17 12.60
C VAL A 468 10.69 14.46 11.71
N THR A 469 10.28 13.51 10.86
CA THR A 469 9.09 13.65 10.01
C THR A 469 7.82 13.83 10.83
N ILE A 470 7.62 13.06 11.91
CA ILE A 470 6.44 13.18 12.80
C ILE A 470 6.37 14.57 13.46
N VAL A 471 7.48 15.06 14.01
CA VAL A 471 7.49 16.37 14.67
C VAL A 471 7.12 17.47 13.67
N LEU A 472 7.68 17.40 12.45
CA LEU A 472 7.32 18.34 11.39
C LEU A 472 5.87 18.17 10.94
N ALA A 473 5.37 16.94 10.83
CA ALA A 473 3.97 16.64 10.48
C ALA A 473 2.99 17.30 11.45
N VAL A 474 3.20 17.15 12.76
CA VAL A 474 2.35 17.78 13.78
C VAL A 474 2.33 19.30 13.62
N LEU A 475 3.49 19.91 13.37
CA LEU A 475 3.60 21.36 13.15
C LEU A 475 2.89 21.80 11.87
N THR A 476 3.15 21.15 10.73
CA THR A 476 2.55 21.53 9.43
C THR A 476 1.06 21.24 9.39
N PHE A 477 0.59 20.20 10.06
CA PHE A 477 -0.84 19.88 10.18
C PHE A 477 -1.57 20.92 11.05
N GLY A 478 -0.98 21.33 12.18
CA GLY A 478 -1.52 22.42 13.01
C GLY A 478 -1.56 23.77 12.28
N LEU A 479 -0.54 24.08 11.48
CA LEU A 479 -0.53 25.28 10.64
C LEU A 479 -1.56 25.22 9.52
N SER A 480 -1.67 24.09 8.82
CA SER A 480 -2.64 23.88 7.74
C SER A 480 -4.08 24.01 8.24
N THR A 481 -4.39 23.43 9.40
CA THR A 481 -5.71 23.52 10.01
C THR A 481 -6.04 24.96 10.42
N ARG A 482 -5.10 25.68 11.04
CA ARG A 482 -5.30 27.10 11.37
C ARG A 482 -5.45 28.00 10.15
N TRP A 483 -4.78 27.67 9.04
CA TRP A 483 -4.85 28.45 7.80
C TRP A 483 -6.16 28.21 7.05
N MET A 484 -6.61 26.96 6.93
CA MET A 484 -7.73 26.60 6.05
C MET A 484 -9.08 26.38 6.75
N LEU A 485 -9.08 25.96 8.02
CA LEU A 485 -10.30 25.60 8.76
C LEU A 485 -10.69 26.63 9.82
N TYR A 486 -10.11 27.83 9.73
CA TYR A 486 -10.53 28.95 10.57
C TYR A 486 -11.78 29.59 9.97
N THR A 487 -12.89 29.53 10.70
CA THR A 487 -14.16 30.15 10.32
C THR A 487 -14.63 31.09 11.43
N GLU A 488 -15.13 32.28 11.07
CA GLU A 488 -15.65 33.25 12.06
C GLU A 488 -16.86 32.71 12.84
N GLN A 489 -17.64 31.81 12.21
CA GLN A 489 -18.79 31.13 12.80
C GLN A 489 -18.40 30.17 13.95
N ALA A 490 -17.20 29.60 13.91
CA ALA A 490 -16.72 28.61 14.89
C ALA A 490 -15.19 28.74 15.09
N PRO A 491 -14.72 29.70 15.92
CA PRO A 491 -13.29 29.98 16.08
C PRO A 491 -12.49 28.85 16.74
N SER A 492 -13.16 27.87 17.37
CA SER A 492 -12.54 26.67 17.95
C SER A 492 -12.44 25.49 16.96
N ALA A 493 -13.07 25.57 15.79
CA ALA A 493 -13.16 24.46 14.85
C ALA A 493 -11.78 23.97 14.39
N TRP A 494 -10.89 24.90 14.00
CA TRP A 494 -9.54 24.57 13.55
C TRP A 494 -8.74 23.78 14.59
N LEU A 495 -8.89 24.10 15.89
CA LEU A 495 -8.16 23.42 16.96
C LEU A 495 -8.69 22.00 17.15
N ASN A 496 -10.01 21.82 17.12
CA ASN A 496 -10.62 20.50 17.22
C ASN A 496 -10.22 19.59 16.05
N PHE A 497 -10.20 20.12 14.82
CA PHE A 497 -9.70 19.37 13.67
C PHE A 497 -8.19 19.11 13.73
N ALA A 498 -7.39 20.03 14.26
CA ALA A 498 -5.97 19.79 14.53
C ALA A 498 -5.77 18.64 15.53
N LEU A 499 -6.60 18.55 16.57
CA LEU A 499 -6.60 17.43 17.50
C LEU A 499 -7.02 16.11 16.83
N CYS A 500 -7.99 16.12 15.91
CA CYS A 500 -8.33 14.93 15.11
C CYS A 500 -7.12 14.45 14.29
N GLY A 501 -6.42 15.37 13.63
CA GLY A 501 -5.19 15.05 12.90
C GLY A 501 -4.09 14.49 13.80
N LEU A 502 -3.91 15.07 14.98
CA LEU A 502 -2.96 14.57 15.98
C LEU A 502 -3.29 13.15 16.44
N VAL A 503 -4.57 12.84 16.66
CA VAL A 503 -5.03 11.47 16.95
C VAL A 503 -4.62 10.53 15.81
N GLY A 504 -4.79 10.94 14.55
CA GLY A 504 -4.33 10.21 13.37
C GLY A 504 -2.82 9.94 13.35
N ILE A 505 -2.01 10.97 13.56
CA ILE A 505 -0.54 10.87 13.59
C ILE A 505 -0.09 9.94 14.74
N MET A 506 -0.71 10.06 15.91
CA MET A 506 -0.43 9.18 17.06
C MET A 506 -0.81 7.73 16.76
N THR A 507 -1.94 7.50 16.09
CA THR A 507 -2.35 6.17 15.63
C THR A 507 -1.31 5.56 14.69
N ALA A 508 -0.80 6.32 13.71
CA ALA A 508 0.26 5.84 12.80
C ALA A 508 1.54 5.45 13.57
N TYR A 509 1.97 6.28 14.53
CA TYR A 509 3.14 5.98 15.36
C TYR A 509 2.95 4.71 16.21
N ILE A 510 1.79 4.58 16.85
CA ILE A 510 1.43 3.41 17.65
C ILE A 510 1.39 2.15 16.77
N PHE A 511 0.89 2.26 15.53
CA PHE A 511 0.87 1.15 14.56
C PHE A 511 2.28 0.66 14.24
N VAL A 512 3.21 1.57 13.91
CA VAL A 512 4.61 1.21 13.66
C VAL A 512 5.22 0.53 14.89
N TYR A 513 4.91 1.01 16.10
CA TYR A 513 5.41 0.40 17.34
C TYR A 513 4.84 -1.00 17.59
N ILE A 514 3.53 -1.18 17.45
CA ILE A 514 2.86 -2.49 17.60
C ILE A 514 3.41 -3.46 16.57
N THR A 515 3.46 -3.08 15.29
CA THR A 515 3.99 -3.95 14.24
C THR A 515 5.42 -4.36 14.56
N LYS A 516 6.29 -3.42 14.96
CA LYS A 516 7.66 -3.73 15.35
C LYS A 516 7.73 -4.72 16.52
N TYR A 517 6.87 -4.60 17.53
CA TYR A 517 6.84 -5.53 18.66
C TYR A 517 6.52 -6.97 18.21
N TYR A 518 5.63 -7.13 17.24
CA TYR A 518 5.22 -8.43 16.72
C TYR A 518 6.12 -8.97 15.60
N THR A 519 6.99 -8.16 14.97
CA THR A 519 7.80 -8.57 13.81
C THR A 519 9.32 -8.48 13.99
N ASP A 520 9.83 -7.71 14.96
CA ASP A 520 11.27 -7.57 15.20
C ASP A 520 11.81 -8.72 16.09
N TYR A 521 12.88 -9.37 15.64
CA TYR A 521 13.58 -10.48 16.33
C TYR A 521 14.08 -10.15 17.75
N LYS A 522 14.11 -8.86 18.10
CA LYS A 522 14.49 -8.39 19.45
C LYS A 522 13.40 -8.60 20.49
N HIS A 523 12.14 -8.73 20.07
CA HIS A 523 11.01 -8.86 20.99
C HIS A 523 10.65 -10.31 21.28
N GLU A 524 9.98 -10.51 22.41
CA GLU A 524 9.55 -11.83 22.88
C GLU A 524 8.73 -12.62 21.86
N PRO A 525 7.74 -12.05 21.14
CA PRO A 525 6.86 -12.87 20.32
C PRO A 525 7.58 -13.57 19.16
N VAL A 526 8.52 -12.88 18.51
CA VAL A 526 9.35 -13.45 17.43
C VAL A 526 10.38 -14.45 17.98
N ARG A 527 10.94 -14.19 19.18
CA ARG A 527 11.87 -15.13 19.82
C ARG A 527 11.18 -16.43 20.23
N THR A 528 9.97 -16.34 20.77
CA THR A 528 9.14 -17.50 21.12
C THR A 528 8.75 -18.29 19.88
N LEU A 529 8.48 -17.62 18.76
CA LEU A 529 8.26 -18.27 17.47
C LEU A 529 9.53 -19.02 17.00
N ALA A 530 10.69 -18.36 17.03
CA ALA A 530 11.96 -18.98 16.67
C ALA A 530 12.30 -20.19 17.57
N LEU A 531 12.06 -20.08 18.89
CA LEU A 531 12.21 -21.19 19.83
C LEU A 531 11.24 -22.34 19.52
N SER A 532 10.01 -22.05 19.08
CA SER A 532 9.04 -23.08 18.70
C SER A 532 9.55 -23.94 17.54
N SER A 533 10.43 -23.40 16.68
CA SER A 533 11.08 -24.17 15.61
C SER A 533 11.96 -25.31 16.12
N SER A 534 12.42 -25.29 17.38
CA SER A 534 13.20 -26.40 17.97
C SER A 534 12.37 -27.67 18.21
N THR A 535 11.05 -27.56 18.19
CA THR A 535 10.12 -28.70 18.40
C THR A 535 9.50 -29.23 17.10
N GLY A 536 9.87 -28.63 15.96
CA GLY A 536 9.45 -29.05 14.62
C GLY A 536 8.62 -28.00 13.88
N HIS A 537 8.30 -28.29 12.61
CA HIS A 537 7.57 -27.37 11.73
C HIS A 537 6.12 -27.14 12.17
N GLY A 538 5.45 -28.17 12.69
CA GLY A 538 4.03 -28.09 13.08
C GLY A 538 3.79 -27.12 14.23
N THR A 539 4.63 -27.15 15.26
CA THR A 539 4.56 -26.22 16.39
C THR A 539 4.91 -24.80 15.97
N ASN A 540 5.88 -24.62 15.07
CA ASN A 540 6.21 -23.31 14.50
C ASN A 540 5.01 -22.70 13.73
N ILE A 541 4.31 -23.49 12.92
CA ILE A 541 3.11 -23.03 12.20
C ILE A 541 1.99 -22.67 13.19
N ILE A 542 1.72 -23.52 14.19
CA ILE A 542 0.68 -23.26 15.20
C ILE A 542 0.99 -21.97 15.97
N ALA A 543 2.23 -21.80 16.44
CA ALA A 543 2.68 -20.61 17.14
C ALA A 543 2.58 -19.37 16.24
N GLY A 544 3.00 -19.46 14.98
CA GLY A 544 2.95 -18.36 14.02
C GLY A 544 1.53 -17.92 13.69
N VAL A 545 0.61 -18.87 13.46
CA VAL A 545 -0.82 -18.56 13.23
C VAL A 545 -1.45 -17.95 14.48
N SER A 546 -1.17 -18.51 15.65
CA SER A 546 -1.64 -17.95 16.93
C SER A 546 -1.16 -16.51 17.11
N LEU A 547 0.12 -16.25 16.86
CA LEU A 547 0.73 -14.93 16.97
C LEU A 547 0.12 -13.94 15.98
N GLY A 548 -0.13 -14.38 14.73
CA GLY A 548 -0.80 -13.57 13.72
C GLY A 548 -2.20 -13.14 14.15
N LEU A 549 -3.00 -14.06 14.70
CA LEU A 549 -4.33 -13.74 15.23
C LEU A 549 -4.26 -12.76 16.40
N GLU A 550 -3.34 -12.98 17.35
CA GLU A 550 -3.13 -12.09 18.51
C GLU A 550 -2.72 -10.68 18.08
N SER A 551 -1.82 -10.56 17.10
CA SER A 551 -1.26 -9.28 16.66
C SER A 551 -2.30 -8.28 16.12
N THR A 552 -3.50 -8.75 15.77
CA THR A 552 -4.61 -7.90 15.27
C THR A 552 -5.41 -7.21 16.37
N ALA A 553 -5.35 -7.71 17.61
CA ALA A 553 -6.18 -7.19 18.70
C ALA A 553 -5.85 -5.74 19.05
N LEU A 554 -4.56 -5.41 19.21
CA LEU A 554 -4.12 -4.05 19.55
C LEU A 554 -4.39 -3.04 18.41
N PRO A 555 -4.08 -3.33 17.13
CA PRO A 555 -4.44 -2.45 16.01
C PRO A 555 -5.94 -2.13 15.94
N VAL A 556 -6.81 -3.13 16.14
CA VAL A 556 -8.28 -2.92 16.12
C VAL A 556 -8.73 -2.01 17.27
N LEU A 557 -8.19 -2.20 18.48
CA LEU A 557 -8.49 -1.32 19.61
C LEU A 557 -8.04 0.12 19.35
N VAL A 558 -6.84 0.30 18.82
CA VAL A 558 -6.30 1.63 18.49
C VAL A 558 -7.13 2.31 17.41
N ILE A 559 -7.54 1.61 16.35
CA ILE A 559 -8.46 2.15 15.32
C ILE A 559 -9.79 2.55 15.96
N SER A 560 -10.37 1.69 16.80
CA SER A 560 -11.66 1.96 17.44
C SER A 560 -11.61 3.23 18.30
N ILE A 561 -10.56 3.37 19.13
CA ILE A 561 -10.32 4.57 19.94
C ILE A 561 -10.11 5.80 19.05
N SER A 562 -9.33 5.66 17.96
CA SER A 562 -9.07 6.74 17.02
C SER A 562 -10.34 7.25 16.33
N ILE A 563 -11.20 6.34 15.86
CA ILE A 563 -12.48 6.70 15.22
C ILE A 563 -13.40 7.41 16.22
N ILE A 564 -13.58 6.86 17.42
CA ILE A 564 -14.46 7.45 18.44
C ILE A 564 -13.95 8.83 18.85
N SER A 565 -12.65 8.94 19.11
CA SER A 565 -12.03 10.21 19.54
C SER A 565 -12.12 11.27 18.45
N ALA A 566 -11.81 10.91 17.20
CA ALA A 566 -11.87 11.84 16.06
C ALA A 566 -13.32 12.26 15.73
N PHE A 567 -14.28 11.35 15.85
CA PHE A 567 -15.69 11.67 15.66
C PHE A 567 -16.20 12.61 16.74
N TRP A 568 -15.86 12.35 18.01
CA TRP A 568 -16.25 13.18 19.15
C TRP A 568 -15.63 14.59 19.07
N LEU A 569 -14.32 14.68 18.79
CA LEU A 569 -13.64 15.96 18.58
C LEU A 569 -14.20 16.72 17.36
N GLY A 570 -14.55 16.00 16.29
CA GLY A 570 -15.23 16.60 15.13
C GLY A 570 -16.60 17.18 15.49
N GLN A 571 -17.36 16.54 16.38
CA GLN A 571 -18.64 17.07 16.86
C GLN A 571 -18.49 18.29 17.77
N THR A 572 -17.42 18.36 18.57
CA THR A 572 -17.14 19.52 19.44
C THR A 572 -16.54 20.71 18.69
N SER A 573 -16.33 20.61 17.37
CA SER A 573 -15.83 21.69 16.50
C SER A 573 -16.68 22.97 16.55
N GLY A 574 -17.94 22.88 16.98
CA GLY A 574 -18.88 24.02 17.00
C GLY A 574 -19.58 24.25 15.66
N LEU A 575 -19.29 23.43 14.64
CA LEU A 575 -20.00 23.45 13.37
C LEU A 575 -21.35 22.74 13.49
N VAL A 576 -22.43 23.51 13.39
CA VAL A 576 -23.81 23.05 13.52
C VAL A 576 -24.56 23.19 12.20
N ASP A 577 -25.45 22.24 11.93
CA ASP A 577 -26.40 22.29 10.82
C ASP A 577 -27.54 23.28 11.11
N GLU A 578 -28.43 23.50 10.14
CA GLU A 578 -29.63 24.35 10.28
C GLU A 578 -30.54 23.93 11.45
N SER A 579 -30.49 22.65 11.83
CA SER A 579 -31.24 22.07 12.95
C SER A 579 -30.55 22.24 14.32
N GLY A 580 -29.36 22.87 14.37
CA GLY A 580 -28.53 22.97 15.57
C GLY A 580 -27.72 21.69 15.89
N SER A 581 -27.75 20.70 15.00
CA SER A 581 -27.07 19.42 15.19
C SER A 581 -25.58 19.51 14.81
N PRO A 582 -24.65 19.00 15.64
CA PRO A 582 -23.23 18.99 15.30
C PRO A 582 -22.94 18.05 14.12
N THR A 583 -22.29 18.57 13.06
CA THR A 583 -22.11 17.84 11.79
C THR A 583 -20.65 17.54 11.43
N GLY A 584 -19.70 18.07 12.21
CA GLY A 584 -18.25 17.91 11.94
C GLY A 584 -17.66 16.53 12.24
N GLY A 585 -18.43 15.58 12.79
CA GLY A 585 -17.91 14.28 13.24
C GLY A 585 -17.31 13.42 12.12
N LEU A 586 -18.01 13.27 10.99
CA LEU A 586 -17.53 12.46 9.86
C LEU A 586 -16.31 13.08 9.17
N PHE A 587 -16.30 14.41 9.04
CA PHE A 587 -15.12 15.09 8.52
C PHE A 587 -13.94 14.96 9.50
N GLY A 588 -14.19 14.99 10.81
CA GLY A 588 -13.18 14.73 11.84
C GLY A 588 -12.50 13.36 11.70
N THR A 589 -13.24 12.30 11.36
CA THR A 589 -12.63 10.98 11.09
C THR A 589 -11.79 11.00 9.82
N ALA A 590 -12.21 11.72 8.77
CA ALA A 590 -11.41 11.92 7.57
C ALA A 590 -10.08 12.66 7.87
N VAL A 591 -10.14 13.71 8.69
CA VAL A 591 -8.96 14.46 9.17
C VAL A 591 -8.02 13.58 9.99
N ALA A 592 -8.54 12.65 10.78
CA ALA A 592 -7.70 11.66 11.46
C ALA A 592 -7.02 10.70 10.46
N THR A 593 -7.71 10.25 9.42
CA THR A 593 -7.10 9.44 8.35
C THR A 593 -6.00 10.22 7.62
N MET A 594 -6.21 11.50 7.30
CA MET A 594 -5.16 12.38 6.77
C MET A 594 -3.94 12.42 7.69
N GLY A 595 -4.16 12.61 8.98
CA GLY A 595 -3.08 12.61 9.97
C GLY A 595 -2.30 11.30 10.01
N MET A 596 -2.98 10.16 9.88
CA MET A 596 -2.34 8.85 9.80
C MET A 596 -1.46 8.73 8.54
N LEU A 597 -1.93 9.23 7.40
CA LEU A 597 -1.21 9.19 6.12
C LEU A 597 -0.20 10.33 5.92
N SER A 598 -0.13 11.32 6.83
CA SER A 598 0.77 12.46 6.69
C SER A 598 2.27 12.06 6.68
N THR A 599 2.59 10.91 7.28
CA THR A 599 3.95 10.34 7.24
C THR A 599 4.14 9.27 6.17
N ALA A 600 3.12 9.02 5.33
CA ALA A 600 3.10 7.93 4.36
C ALA A 600 4.07 8.12 3.18
N ALA A 601 4.66 9.30 2.96
CA ALA A 601 5.77 9.45 2.03
C ALA A 601 7.14 9.03 2.63
N TYR A 602 7.22 8.84 3.95
CA TYR A 602 8.42 8.37 4.65
C TYR A 602 8.40 6.87 4.96
N VAL A 603 7.26 6.33 5.38
CA VAL A 603 7.14 4.93 5.86
C VAL A 603 7.38 3.85 4.76
N PRO A 604 6.95 4.01 3.50
CA PRO A 604 7.16 3.01 2.45
C PRO A 604 8.63 2.82 2.05
N GLN A 605 9.52 3.75 2.41
CA GLN A 605 10.96 3.65 2.15
C GLN A 605 11.59 2.45 2.84
N TRP A 606 10.93 1.94 3.87
CA TRP A 606 11.35 0.79 4.65
C TRP A 606 11.22 -0.50 3.83
N ILE A 607 10.31 -0.53 2.85
CA ILE A 607 10.06 -1.70 2.00
C ILE A 607 11.19 -1.86 0.97
N CYS A 608 11.60 -0.78 0.30
CA CYS A 608 12.76 -0.77 -0.62
C CYS A 608 14.13 -0.95 0.07
N LEU A 609 14.14 -1.21 1.38
CA LEU A 609 15.32 -1.30 2.23
C LEU A 609 15.43 -2.70 2.86
N VAL A 610 14.30 -3.40 2.97
CA VAL A 610 14.21 -4.82 3.30
C VAL A 610 14.52 -5.68 2.07
N GLN A 611 14.13 -5.19 0.88
CA GLN A 611 14.57 -5.70 -0.43
C GLN A 611 15.91 -5.08 -0.83
#